data_AF-D8M429-F1
#
_entry.id   AF-D8M429-F1
#
_cell.length_a   1.000
_cell.length_b   1.000
_cell.length_c   1.000
_cell.angle_alpha   90.00
_cell.angle_beta   90.00
_cell.angle_gamma   90.00
#
_symmetry.space_group_name_H-M   'P 1'
#
loop_
_entity.id
_entity.type
_entity.pdbx_description
1 polymer ?
#
loop_
_entity_poly.entity_id
_entity_poly.type
_entity_poly.pdbx_seq_one_letter_code
_entity_poly.pdbx_strand_id
1 'polypeptide(L)'
;MSSFSDNICAICERPNCPVRCSGGCLRSFHIQCLRLTSVPDRSWKCNDCVKRSHECFECKQRELDSELVQCSYPDCRRYFHKREACCRCNPRSLSTLDFVCPSHRCYACHGPSDMNNPLLKCFRCTKCYHYSCLPPSVQSLDSKRIRECLQPKPTWRGIRSKCLLRSITPR
;
A
#
# COMPACT_ATOMS: atom_id res chain seq x y z
N MET A 1 -14.15 12.45 2.91
CA MET A 1 -12.76 12.15 3.29
C MET A 1 -12.51 10.65 3.15
N SER A 2 -11.81 10.21 2.11
CA SER A 2 -11.45 8.80 1.95
C SER A 2 -10.28 8.47 2.88
N SER A 3 -10.57 8.14 4.14
CA SER A 3 -9.57 7.67 5.10
C SER A 3 -8.84 6.47 4.50
N PHE A 4 -7.55 6.64 4.23
CA PHE A 4 -6.62 5.57 3.83
C PHE A 4 -6.27 4.64 5.00
N SER A 5 -6.85 4.89 6.18
CA SER A 5 -6.83 4.03 7.36
C SER A 5 -7.58 2.73 7.06
N ASP A 6 -6.99 1.93 6.19
CA ASP A 6 -7.42 0.58 5.91
C ASP A 6 -7.17 -0.20 7.20
N ASN A 7 -8.25 -0.55 7.89
CA ASN A 7 -8.28 -1.52 8.99
C ASN A 7 -7.93 -2.94 8.49
N ILE A 8 -6.98 -3.05 7.56
CA ILE A 8 -6.52 -4.25 6.89
C ILE A 8 -5.14 -4.59 7.41
N CYS A 9 -4.94 -5.86 7.71
CA CYS A 9 -3.69 -6.33 8.28
C CYS A 9 -2.60 -6.28 7.23
N ALA A 10 -1.49 -5.60 7.52
CA ALA A 10 -0.34 -5.57 6.63
C ALA A 10 0.37 -6.94 6.47
N ILE A 11 -0.02 -7.97 7.24
CA ILE A 11 0.54 -9.33 7.17
C ILE A 11 -0.39 -10.27 6.41
N CYS A 12 -1.67 -10.35 6.79
CA CYS A 12 -2.61 -11.34 6.23
C CYS A 12 -3.62 -10.74 5.25
N GLU A 13 -3.63 -9.41 5.08
CA GLU A 13 -4.49 -8.67 4.15
C GLU A 13 -6.00 -8.81 4.42
N ARG A 14 -6.38 -9.09 5.69
CA ARG A 14 -7.77 -9.20 6.14
C ARG A 14 -8.21 -8.01 7.00
N PRO A 15 -9.51 -7.65 7.02
CA PRO A 15 -10.05 -6.54 7.82
C PRO A 15 -10.04 -6.81 9.34
N ASN A 16 -10.56 -5.86 10.12
CA ASN A 16 -10.74 -5.91 11.58
C ASN A 16 -9.44 -5.95 12.37
N CYS A 17 -8.55 -5.00 12.09
CA CYS A 17 -7.25 -4.87 12.76
C CYS A 17 -7.32 -3.89 13.95
N PRO A 18 -7.21 -4.37 15.19
CA PRO A 18 -7.27 -3.51 16.38
C PRO A 18 -5.96 -2.78 16.68
N VAL A 19 -4.83 -3.21 16.11
CA VAL A 19 -3.51 -2.62 16.38
C VAL A 19 -3.10 -1.73 15.23
N ARG A 20 -2.85 -0.44 15.49
CA ARG A 20 -2.28 0.50 14.52
C ARG A 20 -0.89 0.93 14.98
N CYS A 21 0.07 0.91 14.07
CA CYS A 21 1.42 1.40 14.36
C CYS A 21 1.39 2.92 14.58
N SER A 22 1.94 3.37 15.71
CA SER A 22 2.11 4.80 16.06
C SER A 22 3.26 5.48 15.30
N GLY A 23 4.09 4.69 14.62
CA GLY A 23 5.21 5.16 13.82
C GLY A 23 4.78 5.72 12.46
N GLY A 24 5.79 6.09 11.67
CA GLY A 24 5.59 6.76 10.38
C GLY A 24 4.73 5.97 9.39
N CYS A 25 4.68 4.63 9.44
CA CYS A 25 3.98 3.81 8.45
C CYS A 25 2.46 3.73 8.61
N LEU A 26 1.92 4.03 9.81
CA LEU A 26 0.49 3.94 10.16
C LEU A 26 -0.24 2.63 9.81
N ARG A 27 0.49 1.54 9.53
CA ARG A 27 -0.08 0.24 9.16
C ARG A 27 -0.86 -0.39 10.31
N SER A 28 -1.88 -1.15 9.95
CA SER A 28 -2.75 -1.89 10.87
C SER A 28 -2.42 -3.37 10.89
N PHE A 29 -2.64 -4.02 12.04
CA PHE A 29 -2.31 -5.43 12.27
C PHE A 29 -3.33 -6.12 13.18
N HIS A 30 -3.47 -7.44 13.01
CA HIS A 30 -4.07 -8.29 14.04
C HIS A 30 -3.06 -8.58 15.14
N ILE A 31 -3.54 -8.70 16.37
CA ILE A 31 -2.77 -9.13 17.54
C ILE A 31 -2.08 -10.47 17.24
N GLN A 32 -2.83 -11.42 16.70
CA GLN A 32 -2.36 -12.77 16.37
C GLN A 32 -1.30 -12.74 15.26
N CYS A 33 -1.45 -11.87 14.25
CA CYS A 33 -0.45 -11.74 13.18
C CYS A 33 0.87 -11.16 13.70
N LEU A 34 0.84 -10.35 14.76
CA LEU A 34 2.02 -9.85 15.45
C LEU A 34 2.56 -10.79 16.53
N ARG A 35 1.86 -11.90 16.81
CA ARG A 35 2.15 -12.83 17.92
C ARG A 35 2.17 -12.12 19.28
N LEU A 36 1.33 -11.10 19.44
CA LEU A 36 1.08 -10.44 20.72
C LEU A 36 -0.02 -11.19 21.49
N THR A 37 -0.08 -11.00 22.80
CA THR A 37 -1.11 -11.60 23.67
C THR A 37 -2.28 -10.66 23.94
N SER A 38 -2.07 -9.35 23.82
CA SER A 38 -3.09 -8.31 24.01
C SER A 38 -2.86 -7.12 23.06
N VAL A 39 -3.84 -6.21 22.99
CA VAL A 39 -3.67 -4.93 22.29
C VAL A 39 -2.60 -4.13 23.01
N PRO A 40 -1.52 -3.73 22.33
CA PRO A 40 -0.46 -2.96 22.96
C PRO A 40 -0.89 -1.51 23.17
N ASP A 41 -0.17 -0.79 24.03
CA ASP A 41 -0.44 0.62 24.33
C ASP A 41 -0.41 1.50 23.07
N ARG A 42 -1.02 2.69 23.17
CA ARG A 42 -1.15 3.65 22.06
C ARG A 42 0.18 4.09 21.43
N SER A 43 1.31 3.86 22.10
CA SER A 43 2.66 4.21 21.63
C SER A 43 3.35 3.09 20.83
N TRP A 44 2.73 1.93 20.64
CA TRP A 44 3.37 0.78 19.98
C TRP A 44 3.79 1.05 18.52
N LYS A 45 5.03 0.67 18.19
CA LYS A 45 5.62 0.74 16.85
C LYS A 45 5.89 -0.65 16.32
N CYS A 46 5.57 -0.88 15.04
CA CYS A 46 5.94 -2.12 14.38
C CYS A 46 7.46 -2.22 14.17
N ASN A 47 7.95 -3.44 13.96
CA ASN A 47 9.39 -3.74 13.82
C ASN A 47 10.08 -2.90 12.73
N ASP A 48 9.40 -2.65 11.61
CA ASP A 48 9.93 -1.82 10.52
C ASP A 48 10.14 -0.37 10.96
N CYS A 49 9.20 0.20 11.72
CA CYS A 49 9.32 1.55 12.28
C CYS A 49 10.39 1.63 13.38
N VAL A 50 10.56 0.57 14.18
CA VAL A 50 11.63 0.51 15.19
C VAL A 50 13.01 0.47 14.51
N LYS A 51 13.15 -0.35 13.47
CA LYS A 51 14.40 -0.50 12.69
C LYS A 51 14.65 0.65 11.72
N ARG A 52 13.67 1.55 11.52
CA ARG A 52 13.70 2.59 10.48
C ARG A 52 14.04 2.03 9.10
N SER A 53 13.42 0.89 8.78
CA SER A 53 13.60 0.20 7.51
C SER A 53 12.25 -0.30 7.03
N HIS A 54 11.88 0.09 5.81
CA HIS A 54 10.63 -0.27 5.18
C HIS A 54 10.85 -0.82 3.77
N GLU A 55 9.83 -1.50 3.26
CA GLU A 55 9.81 -1.96 1.87
C GLU A 55 9.26 -0.85 0.96
N CYS A 56 9.93 -0.66 -0.18
CA CYS A 56 9.36 0.13 -1.26
C CYS A 56 8.06 -0.52 -1.73
N PHE A 57 6.97 0.24 -1.71
CA PHE A 57 5.65 -0.29 -2.01
C PHE A 57 5.49 -0.73 -3.48
N GLU A 58 6.31 -0.21 -4.40
CA GLU A 58 6.29 -0.63 -5.81
C GLU A 58 7.14 -1.89 -6.05
N CYS A 59 8.44 -1.84 -5.75
CA CYS A 59 9.37 -2.93 -6.08
C CYS A 59 9.52 -4.01 -5.01
N LYS A 60 8.97 -3.79 -3.81
CA LYS A 60 9.00 -4.70 -2.65
C LYS A 60 10.39 -5.00 -2.09
N GLN A 61 11.40 -4.22 -2.50
CA GLN A 61 12.74 -4.30 -1.91
C GLN A 61 12.79 -3.43 -0.66
N ARG A 62 13.49 -3.92 0.35
CA ARG A 62 13.66 -3.28 1.65
C ARG A 62 14.88 -2.39 1.66
N GLU A 63 14.75 -1.22 2.26
CA GLU A 63 15.87 -0.31 2.50
C GLU A 63 15.71 0.43 3.83
N LEU A 64 16.74 1.19 4.21
CA LEU A 64 16.66 2.17 5.29
C LEU A 64 15.75 3.34 4.89
N ASP A 65 15.05 3.91 5.87
CA ASP A 65 14.12 5.03 5.65
C ASP A 65 14.80 6.26 5.03
N SER A 66 16.12 6.44 5.23
CA SER A 66 16.91 7.52 4.61
C SER A 66 16.98 7.41 3.08
N GLU A 67 16.96 6.19 2.56
CA GLU A 67 17.06 5.87 1.14
C GLU A 67 15.68 5.86 0.45
N LEU A 68 14.62 5.98 1.25
CA LEU A 68 13.24 5.99 0.79
C LEU A 68 12.65 7.40 0.87
N VAL A 69 11.59 7.61 0.11
CA VAL A 69 10.70 8.76 0.23
C VAL A 69 9.35 8.28 0.75
N GLN A 70 8.77 9.00 1.70
CA GLN A 70 7.46 8.71 2.25
C GLN A 70 6.40 9.56 1.55
N CYS A 71 5.25 8.96 1.25
CA CYS A 71 4.11 9.71 0.72
C CYS A 71 3.56 10.71 1.76
N SER A 72 3.44 11.98 1.37
CA SER A 72 2.91 13.09 2.16
C SER A 72 1.39 13.09 2.30
N TYR A 73 0.67 12.34 1.46
CA TYR A 73 -0.79 12.32 1.48
C TYR A 73 -1.31 11.77 2.84
N PRO A 74 -2.30 12.43 3.46
CA PRO A 74 -2.84 12.02 4.77
C PRO A 74 -3.22 10.54 4.80
N ASP A 75 -2.86 9.84 5.89
CA ASP A 75 -3.08 8.41 6.11
C ASP A 75 -2.42 7.42 5.11
N CYS A 76 -1.77 7.85 4.02
CA CYS A 76 -1.13 6.92 3.08
C CYS A 76 0.22 6.41 3.60
N ARG A 77 1.16 7.34 3.85
CA ARG A 77 2.45 7.09 4.53
C ARG A 77 3.30 5.92 4.00
N ARG A 78 3.05 5.48 2.75
CA ARG A 78 3.80 4.42 2.07
C ARG A 78 5.18 4.92 1.65
N TYR A 79 6.15 4.00 1.64
CA TYR A 79 7.56 4.28 1.32
C TYR A 79 7.90 3.83 -0.10
N PHE A 80 8.77 4.58 -0.78
CA PHE A 80 9.18 4.35 -2.16
C PHE A 80 10.66 4.65 -2.36
N HIS A 81 11.34 3.92 -3.25
CA HIS A 81 12.67 4.34 -3.70
C HIS A 81 12.58 5.64 -4.49
N LYS A 82 13.60 6.51 -4.33
CA LYS A 82 13.77 7.77 -5.07
C LYS A 82 14.27 7.52 -6.50
N ARG A 83 13.57 6.67 -7.26
CA ARG A 83 13.87 6.34 -8.65
C ARG A 83 12.58 6.27 -9.46
N GLU A 84 12.64 6.65 -10.72
CA GLU A 84 11.50 6.79 -11.62
C GLU A 84 10.58 5.55 -11.62
N ALA A 85 11.16 4.35 -11.71
CA ALA A 85 10.41 3.09 -11.70
C ALA A 85 9.59 2.83 -10.42
N CYS A 86 9.87 3.52 -9.31
CA CYS A 86 9.19 3.32 -8.03
C CYS A 86 8.25 4.48 -7.67
N CYS A 87 8.71 5.72 -7.84
CA CYS A 87 7.95 6.90 -7.46
C CYS A 87 7.16 7.53 -8.61
N ARG A 88 7.40 7.12 -9.87
CA ARG A 88 6.96 7.81 -11.10
C ARG A 88 7.24 9.31 -11.07
N CYS A 89 8.43 9.62 -10.59
CA CYS A 89 8.90 10.97 -10.37
C CYS A 89 10.32 11.08 -10.92
N ASN A 90 10.70 12.27 -11.38
CA ASN A 90 12.10 12.56 -11.69
C ASN A 90 12.87 12.68 -10.37
N PRO A 91 13.87 11.83 -10.08
CA PRO A 91 14.63 11.88 -8.83
C PRO A 91 15.30 13.23 -8.58
N ARG A 92 15.68 13.96 -9.64
CA ARG A 92 16.33 15.26 -9.55
C ARG A 92 15.38 16.39 -9.14
N SER A 93 14.08 16.18 -9.29
CA SER A 93 13.04 17.17 -9.00
C SER A 93 12.15 16.75 -7.82
N LEU A 94 12.49 15.65 -7.15
CA LEU A 94 11.69 15.09 -6.07
C LEU A 94 11.92 15.86 -4.78
N SER A 95 10.96 16.70 -4.40
CA SER A 95 10.86 17.15 -3.01
C SER A 95 10.40 15.98 -2.13
N THR A 96 11.19 15.65 -1.12
CA THR A 96 10.87 14.56 -0.19
C THR A 96 9.78 14.93 0.82
N LEU A 97 9.49 16.22 1.00
CA LEU A 97 8.50 16.71 1.97
C LEU A 97 7.06 16.64 1.43
N ASP A 98 6.90 16.77 0.11
CA ASP A 98 5.60 16.97 -0.56
C ASP A 98 5.31 15.88 -1.60
N PHE A 99 6.12 14.81 -1.64
CA PHE A 99 5.90 13.66 -2.52
C PHE A 99 4.54 12.97 -2.33
N VAL A 100 3.69 12.99 -3.36
CA VAL A 100 2.45 12.21 -3.43
C VAL A 100 2.65 10.99 -4.32
N CYS A 101 2.43 9.79 -3.77
CA CYS A 101 2.70 8.56 -4.50
C CYS A 101 1.66 8.27 -5.59
N PRO A 102 1.97 7.37 -6.54
CA PRO A 102 1.06 7.04 -7.64
C PRO A 102 -0.29 6.41 -7.22
N SER A 103 -0.47 6.05 -5.94
CA SER A 103 -1.72 5.48 -5.42
C SER A 103 -2.86 6.49 -5.25
N HIS A 104 -2.64 7.76 -5.60
CA HIS A 104 -3.61 8.86 -5.47
C HIS A 104 -4.13 9.40 -6.81
N ARG A 105 -3.75 8.76 -7.92
CA ARG A 105 -4.19 9.11 -9.26
C ARG A 105 -4.61 7.85 -10.00
N CYS A 106 -5.72 7.92 -10.73
CA CYS A 106 -6.16 6.81 -11.57
C CYS A 106 -5.02 6.38 -12.50
N TYR A 107 -4.74 5.09 -12.54
CA TYR A 107 -3.70 4.53 -13.40
C TYR A 107 -4.03 4.65 -14.90
N ALA A 108 -5.32 4.69 -15.26
CA ALA A 108 -5.76 4.76 -16.65
C ALA A 108 -5.89 6.20 -17.17
N CYS A 109 -6.57 7.09 -16.43
CA CYS A 109 -6.83 8.46 -16.89
C CYS A 109 -5.95 9.53 -16.21
N HIS A 110 -5.10 9.15 -15.24
CA HIS A 110 -4.25 10.05 -14.44
C HIS A 110 -4.99 11.11 -13.59
N GLY A 111 -6.33 11.06 -13.58
CA GLY A 111 -7.19 11.93 -12.80
C GLY A 111 -7.12 11.66 -11.28
N PRO A 112 -7.40 12.67 -10.46
CA PRO A 112 -7.42 12.54 -8.99
C PRO A 112 -8.65 11.77 -8.50
N SER A 113 -8.66 11.44 -7.20
CA SER A 113 -9.88 11.00 -6.50
C SER A 113 -10.69 12.21 -6.03
N ASP A 114 -12.00 12.17 -6.17
CA ASP A 114 -12.93 13.13 -5.56
C ASP A 114 -14.14 12.43 -4.91
N MET A 115 -15.12 13.20 -4.44
CA MET A 115 -16.30 12.67 -3.74
C MET A 115 -17.27 11.90 -4.65
N ASN A 116 -17.37 12.28 -5.92
CA ASN A 116 -18.29 11.69 -6.90
C ASN A 116 -17.62 10.57 -7.69
N ASN A 117 -16.29 10.61 -7.79
CA ASN A 117 -15.49 9.64 -8.53
C ASN A 117 -14.30 9.16 -7.67
N PRO A 118 -14.57 8.33 -6.64
CA PRO A 118 -13.51 7.82 -5.77
C PRO A 118 -12.62 6.80 -6.49
N LEU A 119 -11.35 6.76 -6.09
CA LEU A 119 -10.41 5.74 -6.57
C LEU A 119 -10.56 4.43 -5.78
N LEU A 120 -10.80 3.33 -6.49
CA LEU A 120 -10.62 1.97 -6.02
C LEU A 120 -9.13 1.62 -6.03
N LYS A 121 -8.58 1.20 -4.90
CA LYS A 121 -7.13 1.03 -4.73
C LYS A 121 -6.74 -0.43 -4.60
N CYS A 122 -5.64 -0.81 -5.25
CA CYS A 122 -5.02 -2.09 -4.99
C CYS A 122 -4.33 -2.07 -3.62
N PHE A 123 -4.54 -3.11 -2.83
CA PHE A 123 -3.83 -3.24 -1.55
C PHE A 123 -2.34 -3.61 -1.74
N ARG A 124 -1.99 -4.25 -2.87
CA ARG A 124 -0.68 -4.85 -3.10
C ARG A 124 0.27 -4.02 -3.97
N CYS A 125 -0.22 -3.05 -4.73
CA CYS A 125 0.61 -2.20 -5.59
C CYS A 125 0.06 -0.79 -5.69
N THR A 126 0.75 0.10 -6.40
CA THR A 126 0.34 1.50 -6.56
C THR A 126 -0.86 1.71 -7.47
N LYS A 127 -1.39 0.66 -8.11
CA LYS A 127 -2.48 0.80 -9.07
C LYS A 127 -3.78 1.13 -8.36
N CYS A 128 -4.46 2.13 -8.89
CA CYS A 128 -5.81 2.49 -8.50
C CYS A 128 -6.58 2.99 -9.71
N TYR A 129 -7.90 2.87 -9.67
CA TYR A 129 -8.76 3.17 -10.81
C TYR A 129 -10.05 3.81 -10.34
N HIS A 130 -10.61 4.72 -11.14
CA HIS A 130 -12.02 5.05 -11.02
C HIS A 130 -12.86 3.85 -11.41
N TYR A 131 -14.09 3.76 -10.92
CA TYR A 131 -15.00 2.66 -11.26
C TYR A 131 -15.16 2.50 -12.78
N SER A 132 -15.34 3.62 -13.49
CA SER A 132 -15.44 3.67 -14.96
C SER A 132 -14.13 3.37 -15.70
N CYS A 133 -13.00 3.41 -15.01
CA CYS A 133 -11.68 3.14 -15.57
C CYS A 133 -11.15 1.74 -15.23
N LEU A 134 -11.96 0.89 -14.57
CA LEU A 134 -11.53 -0.47 -14.24
C LEU A 134 -11.31 -1.31 -15.50
N PRO A 135 -10.14 -1.94 -15.66
CA PRO A 135 -9.97 -2.97 -16.69
C PRO A 135 -10.89 -4.18 -16.41
N PRO A 136 -11.38 -4.89 -17.44
CA PRO A 136 -12.21 -6.09 -17.27
C PRO A 136 -11.55 -7.20 -16.43
N SER A 137 -10.22 -7.23 -16.41
CA SER A 137 -9.42 -8.21 -15.67
C SER A 137 -9.31 -7.90 -14.16
N VAL A 138 -9.85 -6.79 -13.69
CA VAL A 138 -9.78 -6.37 -12.28
C VAL A 138 -11.14 -6.54 -11.63
N GLN A 139 -11.18 -7.30 -10.53
CA GLN A 139 -12.38 -7.45 -9.70
C GLN A 139 -12.27 -6.61 -8.42
N SER A 140 -13.34 -5.92 -8.04
CA SER A 140 -13.44 -5.24 -6.74
C SER A 140 -13.57 -6.26 -5.61
N LEU A 141 -12.91 -6.00 -4.49
CA LEU A 141 -13.07 -6.76 -3.25
C LEU A 141 -14.19 -6.16 -2.39
N ASP A 142 -14.25 -4.83 -2.35
CA ASP A 142 -15.25 -4.03 -1.66
C ASP A 142 -15.41 -2.68 -2.40
N SER A 143 -16.26 -1.78 -1.88
CA SER A 143 -16.52 -0.46 -2.48
C SER A 143 -15.31 0.49 -2.50
N LYS A 144 -14.15 0.10 -1.94
CA LYS A 144 -12.95 0.93 -1.82
C LYS A 144 -11.68 0.26 -2.38
N ARG A 145 -11.69 -1.06 -2.59
CA ARG A 145 -10.49 -1.85 -2.93
C ARG A 145 -10.71 -2.85 -4.05
N ILE A 146 -9.62 -3.19 -4.74
CA ILE A 146 -9.57 -4.22 -5.79
C ILE A 146 -8.71 -5.42 -5.37
N ARG A 147 -9.13 -6.62 -5.80
CA ARG A 147 -8.55 -7.91 -5.42
C ARG A 147 -7.30 -8.24 -6.21
N GLU A 148 -7.35 -8.13 -7.54
CA GLU A 148 -6.24 -8.51 -8.41
C GLU A 148 -6.03 -7.48 -9.50
N CYS A 149 -4.84 -6.88 -9.54
CA CYS A 149 -4.39 -6.11 -10.69
C CYS A 149 -3.59 -7.04 -11.59
N LEU A 150 -4.23 -7.65 -12.58
CA LEU A 150 -3.64 -8.65 -13.50
C LEU A 150 -2.60 -8.10 -14.49
N GLN A 151 -1.96 -6.98 -14.17
CA GLN A 151 -0.92 -6.46 -15.04
C GLN A 151 0.38 -7.25 -14.80
N PRO A 152 0.97 -7.88 -15.82
CA PRO A 152 2.26 -8.55 -15.67
C PRO A 152 3.25 -7.52 -15.15
N LYS A 153 3.95 -7.84 -14.05
CA LYS A 153 5.12 -7.05 -13.65
C LYS A 153 6.08 -7.06 -14.83
N PRO A 154 6.66 -5.92 -15.26
CA PRO A 154 7.82 -5.98 -16.13
C PRO A 154 8.86 -6.85 -15.43
N THR A 155 9.22 -7.96 -16.06
CA THR A 155 10.11 -8.98 -15.54
C THR A 155 11.51 -8.39 -15.40
N TRP A 156 11.83 -7.86 -14.23
CA TRP A 156 13.21 -7.57 -13.86
C TRP A 156 13.59 -8.46 -12.68
N ARG A 157 14.39 -9.48 -13.01
CA ARG A 157 14.96 -10.53 -12.14
C ARG A 157 13.95 -11.48 -11.49
N GLY A 158 13.53 -12.51 -12.23
CA GLY A 158 13.44 -13.90 -11.74
C GLY A 158 12.56 -14.27 -10.54
N ILE A 159 11.91 -13.35 -9.85
CA ILE A 159 11.03 -13.67 -8.71
C ILE A 159 9.61 -13.69 -9.24
N ARG A 160 9.17 -14.88 -9.64
CA ARG A 160 7.74 -15.19 -9.70
C ARG A 160 7.18 -15.03 -8.29
N SER A 161 6.71 -13.84 -7.94
CA SER A 161 5.67 -13.71 -6.92
C SER A 161 4.42 -14.33 -7.54
N LYS A 162 4.37 -15.68 -7.62
CA LYS A 162 3.12 -16.40 -7.79
C LYS A 162 2.23 -15.83 -6.69
N CYS A 163 1.14 -15.16 -7.07
CA CYS A 163 -0.05 -15.15 -6.23
C CYS A 163 -0.38 -16.62 -5.99
N LEU A 164 0.19 -17.21 -4.93
CA LEU A 164 -0.33 -18.46 -4.40
C LEU A 164 -1.69 -18.09 -3.83
N LEU A 165 -2.70 -18.30 -4.67
CA LEU A 165 -4.07 -18.47 -4.27
C LEU A 165 -4.09 -19.51 -3.15
N ARG A 166 -4.13 -19.08 -1.89
CA ARG A 166 -4.79 -19.90 -0.88
C ARG A 166 -6.27 -19.58 -1.00
N SER A 167 -6.98 -20.50 -1.65
CA SER A 167 -8.41 -20.68 -1.47
C SER A 167 -8.70 -20.65 0.04
N ILE A 168 -9.41 -19.63 0.49
CA ILE A 168 -10.09 -19.69 1.78
C ILE A 168 -11.40 -20.39 1.46
N THR A 169 -11.41 -21.72 1.50
CA THR A 169 -12.65 -22.44 1.74
C THR A 169 -13.01 -22.21 3.22
N PRO A 170 -14.21 -21.70 3.54
CA PRO A 170 -14.73 -21.80 4.88
C PRO A 170 -15.10 -23.27 5.17
N ARG A 171 -14.98 -23.69 6.43
CA ARG A 171 -15.51 -24.96 6.95
C ARG A 171 -17.02 -25.04 6.73
#